data_AF-A0ABD6E1D1-F1
#
_entry.id   AF-A0ABD6E1D1-F1
#
_cell.length_a   1.000
_cell.length_b   1.000
_cell.length_c   1.000
_cell.angle_alpha   90.00
_cell.angle_beta   90.00
_cell.angle_gamma   90.00
#
_symmetry.space_group_name_H-M   'P 1'
#
loop_
_entity.id
_entity.type
_entity.pdbx_description
1 polymer ?
#
loop_
_entity_poly.entity_id
_entity_poly.type
_entity_poly.pdbx_seq_one_letter_code
_entity_poly.pdbx_strand_id
1 'polypeptide(L)'
;MVKLSEVKITISTAIAAAFGFIIALIWKEIIVGLFALAGLTINDISDGMGAIIAVISGIIITIVCVLGILYISKWGGVEKK
;
A
#
# COMPACT_ATOMS: atom_id res chain seq x y z
N MET A 1 36.84 9.60 0.66
CA MET A 1 36.81 8.88 -0.62
C MET A 1 35.74 7.80 -0.51
N VAL A 2 34.61 7.96 -1.19
CA VAL A 2 33.51 6.97 -1.14
C VAL A 2 33.96 5.73 -1.89
N LYS A 3 33.84 4.56 -1.27
CA LYS A 3 34.22 3.30 -1.92
C LYS A 3 33.15 2.93 -2.93
N LEU A 4 33.55 2.41 -4.09
CA LEU A 4 32.61 1.92 -5.12
C LEU A 4 31.62 0.88 -4.58
N SER A 5 32.00 0.15 -3.51
CA SER A 5 31.12 -0.78 -2.79
C SER A 5 29.95 -0.09 -2.09
N GLU A 6 30.17 1.06 -1.45
CA GLU A 6 29.11 1.82 -0.76
C GLU A 6 28.12 2.44 -1.74
N VAL A 7 28.61 2.87 -2.91
CA VAL A 7 27.76 3.39 -3.98
C VAL A 7 26.81 2.30 -4.49
N LYS A 8 27.31 1.08 -4.73
CA LYS A 8 26.48 -0.04 -5.19
C LYS A 8 25.40 -0.41 -4.18
N ILE A 9 25.74 -0.45 -2.89
CA ILE A 9 24.78 -0.76 -1.82
C ILE A 9 23.70 0.32 -1.77
N THR A 10 24.09 1.60 -1.76
CA THR A 10 23.13 2.71 -1.74
C THR A 10 22.18 2.67 -2.93
N ILE A 11 22.67 2.37 -4.13
CA ILE A 11 21.85 2.21 -5.33
C ILE A 11 20.88 1.03 -5.17
N SER A 12 21.34 -0.13 -4.69
CA SER A 12 20.48 -1.30 -4.51
C SER A 12 19.37 -1.05 -3.48
N THR A 13 19.67 -0.35 -2.38
CA THR A 13 18.69 0.01 -1.36
C THR A 13 17.68 1.01 -1.89
N ALA A 14 18.13 2.02 -2.65
CA ALA A 14 17.24 3.00 -3.28
C ALA A 14 16.30 2.33 -4.30
N ILE A 15 16.82 1.38 -5.09
CA ILE A 15 16.03 0.59 -6.04
C ILE A 15 14.99 -0.26 -5.31
N ALA A 16 15.39 -0.99 -4.26
CA ALA A 16 14.48 -1.80 -3.47
C ALA A 16 13.36 -0.97 -2.82
N ALA A 17 13.70 0.22 -2.31
CA ALA A 17 12.71 1.16 -1.75
C ALA A 17 11.74 1.69 -2.82
N ALA A 18 12.24 2.08 -4.00
CA ALA A 18 11.41 2.58 -5.09
C ALA A 18 10.43 1.51 -5.60
N PHE A 19 10.90 0.28 -5.80
CA PHE A 19 10.05 -0.84 -6.21
C PHE A 19 9.06 -1.25 -5.11
N GLY A 20 9.49 -1.27 -3.83
CA GLY A 20 8.61 -1.55 -2.69
C GLY A 20 7.47 -0.53 -2.58
N PHE A 21 7.76 0.76 -2.83
CA PHE A 21 6.75 1.80 -2.83
C PHE A 21 5.75 1.67 -3.98
N ILE A 22 6.21 1.41 -5.21
CA ILE A 22 5.32 1.19 -6.37
C ILE A 22 4.40 0.00 -6.13
N ILE A 23 4.93 -1.10 -5.59
CA ILE A 23 4.13 -2.29 -5.26
C ILE A 23 3.06 -1.94 -4.22
N ALA A 24 3.40 -1.16 -3.19
CA ALA A 24 2.42 -0.69 -2.20
C ALA A 24 1.31 0.16 -2.83
N LEU A 25 1.64 1.04 -3.78
CA LEU A 25 0.65 1.83 -4.51
C LEU A 25 -0.27 0.96 -5.35
N ILE A 26 0.24 -0.03 -6.07
CA ILE A 26 -0.58 -0.94 -6.88
C ILE A 26 -1.56 -1.72 -5.99
N TRP A 27 -1.10 -2.22 -4.84
CA TRP A 27 -1.96 -2.90 -3.88
C TRP A 27 -3.08 -1.99 -3.34
N LYS A 28 -2.77 -0.72 -3.05
CA LYS A 28 -3.80 0.27 -2.69
C LYS A 28 -4.86 0.40 -3.79
N GLU A 29 -4.46 0.54 -5.05
CA GLU A 29 -5.40 0.70 -6.16
C GLU A 29 -6.29 -0.54 -6.35
N ILE A 30 -5.74 -1.75 -6.21
CA ILE A 30 -6.50 -3.00 -6.29
C ILE A 30 -7.53 -3.08 -5.16
N ILE A 31 -7.14 -2.74 -3.93
CA ILE A 31 -8.05 -2.77 -2.77
C ILE A 31 -9.16 -1.74 -2.97
N VAL A 32 -8.83 -0.50 -3.34
CA VAL A 32 -9.85 0.53 -3.62
C VAL A 32 -10.80 0.09 -4.73
N GLY A 33 -10.29 -0.53 -5.80
CA GLY A 33 -11.11 -1.09 -6.89
C GLY A 33 -12.04 -2.22 -6.44
N LEU A 34 -11.56 -3.14 -5.60
CA LEU A 34 -12.39 -4.22 -5.02
C LEU A 34 -13.51 -3.67 -4.12
N PHE A 35 -13.20 -2.65 -3.32
CA PHE A 35 -14.19 -2.00 -2.46
C PHE A 35 -15.24 -1.21 -3.26
N ALA A 36 -14.82 -0.57 -4.37
CA ALA A 36 -15.74 0.07 -5.29
C ALA A 36 -16.69 -0.96 -5.96
N LEU A 37 -16.19 -2.15 -6.34
CA LEU A 37 -17.04 -3.25 -6.83
C LEU A 37 -18.01 -3.78 -5.78
N ALA A 38 -17.65 -3.71 -4.50
CA ALA A 38 -18.51 -4.08 -3.37
C ALA A 38 -19.54 -3.01 -3.00
N GLY A 39 -19.64 -1.91 -3.75
CA GLY A 39 -20.57 -0.80 -3.49
C GLY A 39 -20.14 0.14 -2.36
N LEU A 40 -18.92 -0.03 -1.84
CA LEU A 40 -18.30 0.88 -0.86
C LEU A 40 -17.50 1.95 -1.59
N THR A 41 -18.21 2.76 -2.38
CA THR A 41 -17.62 3.79 -3.23
C THR A 41 -17.31 5.04 -2.40
N ILE A 42 -16.05 5.48 -2.38
CA ILE A 42 -15.66 6.73 -1.70
C ILE A 42 -16.11 7.99 -2.46
N ASN A 43 -16.48 7.84 -3.74
CA ASN A 43 -16.77 8.96 -4.64
C ASN A 43 -18.26 9.36 -4.70
N ASP A 44 -19.17 8.64 -4.05
CA ASP A 44 -20.61 8.94 -4.11
C ASP A 44 -21.05 9.86 -2.95
N ILE A 45 -20.42 11.05 -2.90
CA ILE A 45 -20.76 12.09 -1.92
C ILE A 45 -21.93 12.90 -2.48
N SER A 46 -23.10 12.27 -2.61
CA SER A 46 -24.32 12.96 -3.04
C SER A 46 -25.08 13.60 -1.87
N ASP A 47 -24.82 13.14 -0.63
CA ASP A 47 -25.59 13.52 0.55
C ASP A 47 -24.74 13.39 1.84
N GLY A 48 -25.18 14.01 2.94
CA GLY A 48 -24.49 13.94 4.24
C GLY A 48 -24.28 12.51 4.75
N MET A 49 -25.18 11.59 4.38
CA MET A 49 -25.08 10.15 4.65
C MET A 49 -23.99 9.47 3.79
N GLY A 50 -23.84 9.89 2.52
CA GLY A 50 -22.81 9.38 1.61
C GLY A 50 -21.39 9.74 2.05
N ALA A 51 -21.21 10.94 2.62
CA ALA A 51 -19.95 11.35 3.22
C ALA A 51 -19.54 10.45 4.41
N ILE A 52 -20.49 10.09 5.28
CA ILE A 52 -20.24 9.21 6.43
C ILE A 52 -19.84 7.80 5.95
N ILE A 53 -20.52 7.27 4.94
CA ILE A 53 -20.21 5.96 4.35
C ILE A 53 -18.82 5.96 3.71
N ALA A 54 -18.45 7.05 3.00
CA ALA A 54 -17.12 7.23 2.41
C ALA A 54 -16.00 7.29 3.46
N VAL A 55 -16.24 7.93 4.61
CA VAL A 55 -15.28 7.97 5.72
C VAL A 55 -15.12 6.58 6.35
N ILE A 56 -16.22 5.88 6.61
CA ILE A 56 -16.19 4.53 7.18
C ILE A 56 -15.50 3.54 6.24
N SER A 57 -15.83 3.58 4.94
CA SER A 57 -15.17 2.72 3.94
C SER A 57 -13.68 3.05 3.81
N GLY A 58 -13.29 4.33 3.87
CA GLY A 58 -11.89 4.76 3.91
C GLY A 58 -11.12 4.17 5.10
N ILE A 59 -11.71 4.15 6.29
CA ILE A 59 -11.11 3.53 7.48
C ILE A 59 -10.96 2.01 7.29
N ILE A 60 -11.99 1.33 6.77
CA ILE A 60 -11.95 -0.12 6.51
C ILE A 60 -10.86 -0.45 5.49
N ILE A 61 -10.80 0.31 4.37
CA ILE A 61 -9.76 0.15 3.34
C ILE A 61 -8.38 0.37 3.93
N THR A 62 -8.21 1.36 4.82
CA THR A 62 -6.93 1.62 5.48
C THR A 62 -6.49 0.42 6.33
N ILE A 63 -7.40 -0.16 7.11
CA ILE A 63 -7.12 -1.36 7.91
C ILE A 63 -6.76 -2.55 7.01
N VAL A 64 -7.51 -2.77 5.93
CA VAL A 64 -7.25 -3.87 4.98
C VAL A 64 -5.92 -3.68 4.24
N CYS A 65 -5.60 -2.46 3.80
CA CYS A 65 -4.31 -2.13 3.20
C CYS A 65 -3.15 -2.40 4.18
N VAL A 66 -3.27 -1.96 5.43
CA VAL A 66 -2.24 -2.19 6.46
C VAL A 66 -2.06 -3.69 6.72
N LEU A 67 -3.15 -4.43 6.89
CA LEU A 67 -3.08 -5.88 7.09
C LEU A 67 -2.53 -6.62 5.87
N GLY A 68 -2.92 -6.22 4.66
CA GLY A 68 -2.42 -6.78 3.41
C GLY A 68 -0.92 -6.54 3.24
N ILE A 69 -0.45 -5.31 3.49
CA ILE A 69 0.98 -4.97 3.47
C ILE A 69 1.73 -5.76 4.55
N LEU A 70 1.20 -5.87 5.77
CA LEU A 70 1.84 -6.65 6.85
C LEU A 70 1.95 -8.14 6.50
N TYR A 71 0.91 -8.72 5.88
CA TYR A 71 0.90 -10.12 5.48
C TYR A 71 1.94 -10.40 4.38
N ILE A 72 1.99 -9.55 3.36
CA ILE A 72 2.97 -9.65 2.27
C ILE A 72 4.39 -9.35 2.77
N SER A 73 4.55 -8.38 3.66
CA SER A 73 5.83 -8.02 4.27
C SER A 73 6.38 -9.17 5.13
N LYS A 74 5.52 -9.90 5.85
CA LYS A 74 5.90 -11.15 6.52
C LYS A 74 6.38 -12.24 5.56
N TRP A 75 5.87 -12.27 4.32
CA TRP A 75 6.28 -13.24 3.31
C TRP A 75 7.61 -12.86 2.64
N GLY A 76 7.88 -11.56 2.48
CA GLY A 76 9.17 -11.05 1.96
C GLY A 76 10.31 -11.05 2.98
N GLY A 77 10.01 -11.17 4.28
CA GLY A 77 10.98 -11.14 5.38
C GLY A 77 11.62 -12.49 5.75
N VAL A 78 11.52 -13.52 4.90
CA VAL A 78 12.25 -14.78 5.11
C VAL A 78 13.72 -14.60 4.68
N GLU A 79 14.43 -13.65 5.29
CA GLU A 79 15.89 -13.72 5.34
C GLU A 79 16.26 -14.68 6.46
N LYS A 80 16.80 -15.82 6.03
CA LYS A 80 17.34 -16.87 6.88
C LYS A 80 18.37 -16.26 7.85
N LYS A 81 18.18 -16.59 9.12
CA LYS A 81 19.20 -16.46 10.16
C LYS A 81 20.46 -17.24 9.79
#